data_AF-A0A8H5I7L3-F1
#
_entry.id   AF-A0A8H5I7L3-F1
#
_cell.length_a   1.000
_cell.length_b   1.000
_cell.length_c   1.000
_cell.angle_alpha   90.00
_cell.angle_beta   90.00
_cell.angle_gamma   90.00
#
_symmetry.space_group_name_H-M   'P 1'
#
loop_
_entity.id
_entity.type
_entity.pdbx_description
1 polymer ?
#
loop_
_entity_poly.entity_id
_entity_poly.type
_entity_poly.pdbx_seq_one_letter_code
_entity_poly.pdbx_strand_id
1 'polypeptide(L)'
;MTTPGTPVVEQPWPTLDTPVAHFFFTSDLESRKDPYLALRSWISQIVSRHDNAFELVPQRRELNLEPTVTRATRADVITVFTQLLHTIPGCIFVADGLDECTYLDNNNTSVMKFLYNVTNAVVGTNARVLFVNRDELEIRHALIEDGPRSFPEHKIMRDNVRCDTVVFSRDIVNRKLPNTTDNVRSTLRIMQLKEWEKKRAFALMR
;
A
#
# COMPACT_ATOMS: atom_id res chain seq x y z
N MET A 1 -31.86 -13.24 37.31
CA MET A 1 -31.46 -11.81 37.27
C MET A 1 -30.22 -11.73 36.39
N THR A 2 -30.40 -11.40 35.12
CA THR A 2 -29.37 -11.34 34.09
C THR A 2 -29.02 -9.87 33.84
N THR A 3 -27.75 -9.52 34.03
CA THR A 3 -27.18 -8.20 33.74
C THR A 3 -27.23 -7.90 32.24
N PRO A 4 -27.69 -6.71 31.80
CA PRO A 4 -27.62 -6.32 30.40
C PRO A 4 -26.17 -6.04 30.00
N GLY A 5 -25.74 -6.62 28.88
CA GLY A 5 -24.42 -6.41 28.30
C GLY A 5 -24.21 -4.95 27.90
N THR A 6 -23.10 -4.39 28.36
CA THR A 6 -22.56 -3.11 27.88
C THR A 6 -22.34 -3.16 26.37
N PRO A 7 -22.88 -2.19 25.60
CA PRO A 7 -22.55 -2.07 24.19
C PRO A 7 -21.06 -1.74 24.06
N VAL A 8 -20.36 -2.50 23.22
CA VAL A 8 -19.00 -2.18 22.80
C VAL A 8 -19.07 -0.84 22.07
N VAL A 9 -18.70 0.23 22.76
CA VAL A 9 -18.46 1.53 22.16
C VAL A 9 -17.24 1.33 21.24
N GLU A 10 -17.45 1.43 19.93
CA GLU A 10 -16.37 1.61 18.97
C GLU A 10 -15.62 2.88 19.38
N GLN A 11 -14.52 2.70 20.11
CA GLN A 11 -13.64 3.80 20.43
C GLN A 11 -13.07 4.30 19.10
N PRO A 12 -13.19 5.60 18.78
CA PRO A 12 -12.47 6.18 17.66
C PRO A 12 -11.00 5.85 17.89
N TRP A 13 -10.38 5.17 16.91
CA TRP A 13 -8.94 4.93 16.95
C TRP A 13 -8.27 6.27 17.30
N PRO A 14 -7.44 6.35 18.35
CA PRO A 14 -6.71 7.58 18.63
C PRO A 14 -6.05 7.98 17.32
N THR A 15 -6.21 9.24 16.91
CA THR A 15 -5.47 9.81 15.80
C THR A 15 -4.00 9.73 16.19
N LEU A 16 -3.41 8.58 15.88
CA LEU A 16 -2.01 8.32 15.97
C LEU A 16 -1.40 9.36 15.03
N ASP A 17 -0.61 10.27 15.59
CA ASP A 17 0.24 11.23 14.86
C ASP A 17 1.38 10.49 14.11
N THR A 18 1.10 9.25 13.73
CA THR A 18 1.98 8.33 13.07
C THR A 18 2.00 8.69 11.60
N PRO A 19 3.19 8.98 11.04
CA PRO A 19 3.27 9.39 9.65
C PRO A 19 2.92 8.21 8.74
N VAL A 20 1.90 8.42 7.91
CA VAL A 20 1.41 7.44 6.94
C VAL A 20 1.74 7.89 5.53
N ALA A 21 2.36 7.02 4.75
CA ALA A 21 2.59 7.21 3.33
C ALA A 21 1.96 6.09 2.50
N HIS A 22 1.42 6.43 1.34
CA HIS A 22 0.70 5.49 0.47
C HIS A 22 1.17 5.57 -0.98
N PHE A 23 1.11 4.45 -1.69
CA PHE A 23 1.38 4.39 -3.13
C PHE A 23 0.43 3.42 -3.81
N PHE A 24 -0.21 3.87 -4.87
CA PHE A 24 -1.14 3.09 -5.68
C PHE A 24 -0.47 2.73 -7.01
N PHE A 25 -0.25 1.45 -7.21
CA PHE A 25 0.15 0.89 -8.49
C PHE A 25 -1.09 0.87 -9.39
N THR A 26 -1.02 1.58 -10.50
CA THR A 26 -2.06 1.58 -11.52
C THR A 26 -1.50 1.14 -12.87
N SER A 27 -2.28 0.35 -13.59
CA SER A 27 -2.03 -0.12 -14.95
C SER A 27 -1.73 0.96 -15.98
N ASP A 28 -2.14 2.22 -15.72
CA ASP A 28 -2.21 3.29 -16.72
C ASP A 28 -1.02 4.28 -16.65
N LEU A 29 -0.02 4.01 -15.82
CA LEU A 29 1.15 4.88 -15.62
C LEU A 29 2.50 4.14 -15.77
N GLU A 30 3.56 4.94 -15.96
CA GLU A 30 4.98 4.52 -15.89
C GLU A 30 5.33 3.75 -14.58
N SER A 31 4.45 3.79 -13.56
CA SER A 31 4.50 2.96 -12.35
C SER A 31 4.53 1.45 -12.62
N ARG A 32 4.00 0.99 -13.76
CA ARG A 32 4.05 -0.42 -14.16
C ARG A 32 5.48 -0.98 -14.25
N LYS A 33 6.48 -0.12 -14.49
CA LYS A 33 7.84 -0.53 -14.85
C LYS A 33 8.84 -0.52 -13.69
N ASP A 34 8.58 0.13 -12.57
CA ASP A 34 9.56 0.21 -11.49
C ASP A 34 8.89 0.25 -10.09
N PRO A 35 8.93 -0.85 -9.32
CA PRO A 35 8.33 -0.88 -7.99
C PRO A 35 9.01 0.06 -6.99
N TYR A 36 10.25 0.51 -7.25
CA TYR A 36 10.96 1.47 -6.40
C TYR A 36 10.39 2.89 -6.48
N LEU A 37 9.45 3.16 -7.39
CA LEU A 37 8.67 4.39 -7.36
C LEU A 37 7.84 4.51 -6.08
N ALA A 38 7.39 3.38 -5.51
CA ALA A 38 6.72 3.37 -4.21
C ALA A 38 7.63 3.90 -3.10
N LEU A 39 8.88 3.42 -3.00
CA LEU A 39 9.85 3.91 -2.00
C LEU A 39 10.12 5.40 -2.16
N ARG A 40 10.31 5.88 -3.39
CA ARG A 40 10.54 7.32 -3.65
C ARG A 40 9.35 8.16 -3.21
N SER A 41 8.14 7.71 -3.53
CA SER A 41 6.91 8.39 -3.13
C SER A 41 6.74 8.40 -1.62
N TRP A 42 6.99 7.27 -0.95
CA TRP A 42 6.90 7.17 0.50
C TRP A 42 7.89 8.09 1.20
N ILE A 43 9.17 8.06 0.80
CA ILE A 43 10.19 8.97 1.35
C ILE A 43 9.73 10.42 1.18
N SER A 44 9.28 10.80 -0.01
CA SER A 44 8.80 12.17 -0.28
C SER A 44 7.64 12.57 0.63
N GLN A 45 6.67 11.68 0.84
CA GLN A 45 5.51 11.96 1.69
C GLN A 45 5.90 12.13 3.16
N ILE A 46 6.75 11.24 3.69
CA ILE A 46 7.20 11.32 5.08
C ILE A 46 8.06 12.58 5.29
N VAL A 47 9.02 12.84 4.40
CA VAL A 47 9.90 14.02 4.49
C VAL A 47 9.10 15.32 4.41
N SER A 48 8.08 15.38 3.55
CA SER A 48 7.23 16.58 3.44
C SER A 48 6.44 16.92 4.70
N ARG A 49 6.35 15.99 5.66
CA ARG A 49 5.58 16.13 6.90
C ARG A 49 6.46 16.27 8.14
N HIS A 50 7.78 16.13 8.01
CA HIS A 50 8.72 16.18 9.13
C HIS A 50 9.90 17.10 8.82
N ASP A 51 9.95 18.25 9.50
CA ASP A 51 10.99 19.26 9.29
C ASP A 51 12.42 18.71 9.52
N ASN A 52 12.60 17.77 10.45
CA ASN A 52 13.89 17.12 10.74
C ASN A 52 14.28 16.02 9.73
N ALA A 53 13.38 15.61 8.84
CA ALA A 53 13.63 14.53 7.88
C ALA A 53 14.38 15.01 6.63
N PHE A 54 14.42 16.32 6.39
CA PHE A 54 15.18 16.92 5.30
C PHE A 54 16.69 16.73 5.47
N GLU A 55 17.18 16.73 6.71
CA GLU A 55 18.59 16.50 7.06
C GLU A 55 19.04 15.04 6.80
N LEU A 56 18.08 14.10 6.67
CA LEU A 56 18.33 12.67 6.46
C LEU A 56 18.40 12.27 4.99
N VAL A 57 17.95 13.14 4.08
CA VAL A 57 18.27 12.98 2.66
C VAL A 57 19.76 13.28 2.56
N PRO A 58 20.64 12.29 2.35
CA PRO A 58 22.07 12.40 2.59
C PRO A 58 22.57 13.68 1.96
N GLN A 59 22.99 14.63 2.81
CA GLN A 59 23.56 15.95 2.50
C GLN A 59 23.69 16.17 1.00
N ARG A 60 22.56 16.49 0.36
CA ARG A 60 22.45 16.31 -1.07
C ARG A 60 22.92 17.56 -1.78
N ARG A 61 24.22 17.85 -1.68
CA ARG A 61 25.06 18.50 -2.71
C ARG A 61 26.47 18.91 -2.28
N GLU A 62 26.79 19.06 -0.99
CA GLU A 62 27.99 19.84 -0.61
C GLU A 62 29.37 19.14 -0.70
N LEU A 63 29.47 17.82 -0.92
CA LEU A 63 30.79 17.15 -0.87
C LEU A 63 31.33 16.60 -2.20
N ASN A 64 30.65 16.76 -3.33
CA ASN A 64 31.24 16.43 -4.63
C ASN A 64 30.96 17.53 -5.65
N LEU A 65 32.00 18.33 -5.91
CA LEU A 65 32.18 19.12 -7.12
C LEU A 65 31.86 18.25 -8.35
N GLU A 66 30.78 18.56 -9.05
CA GLU A 66 30.60 18.55 -10.52
C GLU A 66 29.09 18.54 -10.89
N PRO A 67 28.63 19.38 -11.83
CA PRO A 67 27.22 19.54 -12.19
C PRO A 67 26.77 18.47 -13.19
N THR A 68 26.83 17.21 -12.79
CA THR A 68 26.10 16.14 -13.50
C THR A 68 25.07 15.57 -12.54
N VAL A 69 23.81 15.94 -12.72
CA VAL A 69 22.68 15.49 -11.87
C VAL A 69 22.44 14.00 -12.13
N THR A 70 23.27 13.15 -11.53
CA THR A 70 23.08 11.70 -11.57
C THR A 70 21.80 11.39 -10.79
N ARG A 71 20.79 10.84 -11.47
CA ARG A 71 19.56 10.38 -10.81
C ARG A 71 19.94 9.38 -9.73
N ALA A 72 19.37 9.53 -8.54
CA ALA A 72 19.55 8.61 -7.42
C ALA A 72 19.45 7.15 -7.88
N THR A 73 20.45 6.34 -7.54
CA THR A 73 20.43 4.91 -7.82
C THR A 73 19.42 4.21 -6.92
N ARG A 74 19.10 2.94 -7.20
CA ARG A 74 18.21 2.15 -6.34
C ARG A 74 18.81 1.89 -4.97
N ALA A 75 20.12 1.63 -4.91
CA ALA A 75 20.85 1.48 -3.66
C ALA A 75 20.74 2.74 -2.80
N ASP A 76 20.82 3.93 -3.41
CA ASP A 76 20.63 5.20 -2.70
C ASP A 76 19.21 5.30 -2.13
N VAL A 77 18.19 4.98 -2.92
CA VAL A 77 16.78 5.03 -2.47
C VAL A 77 16.52 4.08 -1.30
N ILE A 78 17.05 2.84 -1.37
CA ILE A 78 16.92 1.88 -0.27
C ILE A 78 17.66 2.39 0.97
N THR A 79 18.88 2.92 0.81
CA THR A 79 19.68 3.46 1.92
C THR A 79 18.94 4.58 2.63
N VAL A 80 18.40 5.55 1.88
CA VAL A 80 17.61 6.66 2.42
C VAL A 80 16.35 6.15 3.12
N PHE A 81 15.65 5.19 2.52
CA PHE A 81 14.48 4.57 3.15
C PHE A 81 14.86 3.96 4.50
N THR A 82 15.89 3.12 4.56
CA THR A 82 16.34 2.48 5.81
C THR A 82 16.72 3.52 6.88
N GLN A 83 17.46 4.56 6.51
CA GLN A 83 17.81 5.65 7.44
C GLN A 83 16.57 6.38 7.99
N LEU A 84 15.58 6.61 7.13
CA LEU A 84 14.31 7.22 7.49
C LEU A 84 13.53 6.37 8.51
N LEU A 85 13.52 5.04 8.35
CA LEU A 85 12.85 4.13 9.29
C LEU A 85 13.44 4.18 10.71
N HIS A 86 14.76 4.39 10.82
CA HIS A 86 15.43 4.49 12.12
C HIS A 86 15.25 5.86 12.77
N THR A 87 15.09 6.91 11.96
CA THR A 87 14.97 8.27 12.49
C THR A 87 13.54 8.63 12.87
N ILE A 88 12.56 8.12 12.12
CA ILE A 88 11.14 8.41 12.33
C ILE A 88 10.45 7.09 12.70
N PRO A 89 10.45 6.71 13.99
CA PRO A 89 9.86 5.46 14.41
C PRO A 89 8.34 5.48 14.23
N GLY A 90 7.76 4.32 13.96
CA GLY A 90 6.31 4.12 13.89
C GLY A 90 5.68 4.35 12.52
N CYS A 91 6.42 4.85 11.52
CA CYS A 91 5.91 5.10 10.16
C CYS A 91 5.06 3.95 9.61
N ILE A 92 3.95 4.27 8.93
CA ILE A 92 3.12 3.29 8.23
C ILE A 92 3.25 3.52 6.72
N PHE A 93 3.57 2.46 5.98
CA PHE A 93 3.69 2.48 4.54
C PHE A 93 2.64 1.58 3.90
N VAL A 94 1.88 2.10 2.94
CA VAL A 94 0.83 1.36 2.25
C VAL A 94 1.15 1.28 0.76
N ALA A 95 1.17 0.07 0.22
CA ALA A 95 1.27 -0.20 -1.22
C ALA A 95 0.01 -0.95 -1.66
N ASP A 96 -0.73 -0.38 -2.61
CA ASP A 96 -1.95 -0.97 -3.17
C ASP A 96 -1.76 -1.26 -4.66
N GLY A 97 -2.20 -2.43 -5.12
CA GLY A 97 -2.16 -2.87 -6.50
C GLY A 97 -0.81 -3.39 -6.98
N LEU A 98 0.07 -3.85 -6.09
CA LEU A 98 1.43 -4.31 -6.48
C LEU A 98 1.41 -5.39 -7.58
N ASP A 99 0.34 -6.17 -7.67
CA ASP A 99 0.08 -7.15 -8.73
C ASP A 99 -0.07 -6.53 -10.14
N GLU A 100 -0.37 -5.23 -10.24
CA GLU A 100 -0.41 -4.50 -11.51
C GLU A 100 0.99 -4.10 -12.01
N CYS A 101 2.04 -4.31 -11.20
CA CYS A 101 3.43 -4.06 -11.56
C CYS A 101 3.98 -5.19 -12.44
N THR A 102 3.85 -5.05 -13.75
CA THR A 102 4.22 -6.10 -14.73
C THR A 102 5.70 -6.09 -15.13
N TYR A 103 6.63 -5.57 -14.31
CA TYR A 103 8.05 -5.60 -14.66
C TYR A 103 8.61 -7.03 -14.55
N LEU A 104 8.53 -7.75 -15.66
CA LEU A 104 8.85 -9.17 -15.83
C LEU A 104 10.27 -9.41 -16.38
N ASP A 105 11.18 -8.45 -16.24
CA ASP A 105 12.56 -8.68 -16.67
C ASP A 105 13.41 -9.23 -15.53
N ASN A 106 14.23 -10.26 -15.82
CA ASN A 106 14.99 -11.11 -14.91
C ASN A 106 16.19 -10.39 -14.24
N ASN A 107 15.99 -9.14 -13.85
CA ASN A 107 17.01 -8.22 -13.36
C ASN A 107 16.63 -7.71 -11.95
N ASN A 108 17.54 -6.94 -11.33
CA ASN A 108 17.47 -6.37 -9.96
C ASN A 108 16.23 -5.50 -9.62
N THR A 109 15.19 -5.53 -10.44
CA THR A 109 13.99 -4.69 -10.44
C THR A 109 12.69 -5.46 -10.32
N SER A 110 12.75 -6.79 -10.16
CA SER A 110 11.56 -7.61 -9.96
C SER A 110 10.78 -7.20 -8.70
N VAL A 111 9.46 -7.43 -8.72
CA VAL A 111 8.58 -7.26 -7.56
C VAL A 111 9.14 -8.04 -6.35
N MET A 112 9.65 -9.25 -6.57
CA MET A 112 10.27 -10.06 -5.51
C MET A 112 11.46 -9.37 -4.86
N LYS A 113 12.37 -8.80 -5.66
CA LYS A 113 13.55 -8.11 -5.10
C LYS A 113 13.16 -6.85 -4.35
N PHE A 114 12.14 -6.14 -4.83
CA PHE A 114 11.55 -5.00 -4.13
C PHE A 114 10.96 -5.43 -2.78
N LEU A 115 10.12 -6.46 -2.74
CA LEU A 115 9.53 -7.02 -1.52
C LEU A 115 10.62 -7.42 -0.53
N TYR A 116 11.65 -8.15 -0.99
CA TYR A 116 12.81 -8.51 -0.18
C TYR A 116 13.50 -7.27 0.42
N ASN A 117 13.77 -6.25 -0.39
CA ASN A 117 14.46 -5.05 0.07
C ASN A 117 13.63 -4.26 1.10
N VAL A 118 12.33 -4.11 0.88
CA VAL A 118 11.43 -3.42 1.83
C VAL A 118 11.32 -4.22 3.13
N THR A 119 11.02 -5.51 3.03
CA THR A 119 10.86 -6.38 4.21
C THR A 119 12.14 -6.48 5.03
N ASN A 120 13.31 -6.52 4.38
CA ASN A 120 14.59 -6.51 5.06
C ASN A 120 14.90 -5.15 5.72
N ALA A 121 14.58 -4.03 5.06
CA ALA A 121 14.79 -2.70 5.62
C ALA A 121 13.97 -2.44 6.89
N VAL A 122 12.74 -3.00 6.98
CA VAL A 122 11.88 -2.81 8.17
C VAL A 122 12.23 -3.74 9.33
N VAL A 123 13.05 -4.77 9.12
CA VAL A 123 13.48 -5.66 10.20
C VAL A 123 14.26 -4.88 11.26
N GLY A 124 13.84 -5.02 12.52
CA GLY A 124 14.47 -4.31 13.64
C GLY A 124 14.00 -2.86 13.82
N THR A 125 12.99 -2.42 13.06
CA THR A 125 12.36 -1.11 13.20
C THR A 125 10.94 -1.22 13.76
N ASN A 126 10.38 -0.10 14.20
CA ASN A 126 8.96 0.01 14.60
C ASN A 126 8.05 0.42 13.43
N ALA A 127 8.56 0.41 12.20
CA ALA A 127 7.79 0.75 11.03
C ALA A 127 6.84 -0.38 10.64
N ARG A 128 5.72 0.03 10.07
CA ARG A 128 4.66 -0.85 9.63
C ARG A 128 4.48 -0.77 8.12
N VAL A 129 4.29 -1.92 7.47
CA VAL A 129 4.08 -1.97 6.02
C VAL A 129 2.84 -2.79 5.74
N LEU A 130 1.97 -2.23 4.89
CA LEU A 130 0.75 -2.83 4.41
C LEU A 130 0.82 -3.01 2.89
N PHE A 131 0.87 -4.25 2.43
CA PHE A 131 0.64 -4.59 1.02
C PHE A 131 -0.81 -4.99 0.80
N VAL A 132 -1.46 -4.32 -0.14
CA VAL A 132 -2.81 -4.61 -0.65
C VAL A 132 -2.70 -4.99 -2.11
N ASN A 133 -3.04 -6.22 -2.46
CA ASN A 133 -2.95 -6.67 -3.85
C ASN A 133 -3.86 -7.87 -4.10
N ARG A 134 -4.07 -8.19 -5.38
CA ARG A 134 -4.82 -9.39 -5.78
C ARG A 134 -4.14 -10.68 -5.28
N ASP A 135 -4.92 -11.75 -5.20
CA ASP A 135 -4.50 -13.08 -4.71
C ASP A 135 -3.48 -13.79 -5.63
N GLU A 136 -2.30 -13.17 -5.84
CA GLU A 136 -1.20 -13.65 -6.68
C GLU A 136 -0.22 -14.52 -5.87
N LEU A 137 0.09 -15.71 -6.39
CA LEU A 137 0.92 -16.71 -5.71
C LEU A 137 2.34 -16.20 -5.44
N GLU A 138 2.93 -15.53 -6.42
CA GLU A 138 4.28 -14.99 -6.38
C GLU A 138 4.45 -14.00 -5.22
N ILE A 139 3.54 -13.04 -5.11
CA ILE A 139 3.60 -12.02 -4.06
C ILE A 139 3.38 -12.67 -2.69
N ARG A 140 2.47 -13.66 -2.60
CA ARG A 140 2.20 -14.38 -1.36
C ARG A 140 3.43 -15.17 -0.88
N HIS A 141 4.08 -15.92 -1.77
CA HIS A 141 5.30 -16.66 -1.45
C HIS A 141 6.42 -15.73 -0.96
N ALA A 142 6.64 -14.62 -1.66
CA ALA A 142 7.70 -13.67 -1.30
C ALA A 142 7.52 -13.02 0.08
N LEU A 143 6.27 -12.85 0.54
CA LEU A 143 5.96 -12.18 1.81
C LEU A 143 5.79 -13.14 2.99
N ILE A 144 5.36 -14.38 2.73
CA ILE A 144 5.09 -15.37 3.79
C ILE A 144 6.25 -16.36 3.96
N GLU A 145 6.82 -16.85 2.86
CA GLU A 145 7.80 -17.95 2.86
C GLU A 145 9.25 -17.44 2.77
N ASP A 146 9.53 -16.53 1.83
CA ASP A 146 10.89 -16.03 1.58
C ASP A 146 11.26 -14.80 2.43
N GLY A 147 10.29 -14.26 3.16
CA GLY A 147 10.45 -13.03 3.94
C GLY A 147 11.29 -13.24 5.21
N PRO A 148 12.09 -12.25 5.63
CA PRO A 148 12.91 -12.35 6.84
C PRO A 148 12.09 -12.49 8.14
N ARG A 149 10.80 -12.13 8.11
CA ARG A 149 9.76 -12.60 9.05
C ARG A 149 8.44 -12.72 8.30
N SER A 150 7.67 -13.76 8.60
CA SER A 150 6.35 -13.99 8.01
C SER A 150 5.42 -12.80 8.29
N PHE A 151 4.85 -12.22 7.23
CA PHE A 151 3.80 -11.20 7.36
C PHE A 151 2.45 -11.89 7.65
N PRO A 152 1.69 -11.44 8.67
CA PRO A 152 0.39 -12.03 8.95
C PRO A 152 -0.61 -11.62 7.85
N GLU A 153 -1.10 -12.61 7.11
CA GLU A 153 -2.08 -12.43 6.04
C GLU A 153 -3.46 -12.15 6.61
N HIS A 154 -4.05 -11.01 6.22
CA HIS A 154 -5.47 -10.76 6.38
C HIS A 154 -6.16 -10.85 5.01
N LYS A 155 -6.96 -11.89 4.84
CA LYS A 155 -7.72 -12.10 3.62
C LYS A 155 -8.97 -11.25 3.61
N ILE A 156 -9.09 -10.30 2.68
CA ILE A 156 -10.29 -9.45 2.57
C ILE A 156 -11.40 -10.30 1.96
N MET A 157 -12.40 -10.64 2.79
CA MET A 157 -13.58 -11.39 2.40
C MET A 157 -14.68 -10.47 1.90
N ARG A 158 -15.62 -11.08 1.16
CA ARG A 158 -16.83 -10.42 0.66
C ARG A 158 -17.53 -9.63 1.77
N ASP A 159 -17.67 -10.23 2.94
CA ASP A 159 -18.40 -9.63 4.05
C ASP A 159 -17.68 -8.40 4.62
N ASN A 160 -16.36 -8.28 4.45
CA ASN A 160 -15.60 -7.09 4.85
C ASN A 160 -15.92 -5.86 3.99
N VAL A 161 -16.24 -6.06 2.70
CA VAL A 161 -16.41 -4.96 1.72
C VAL A 161 -17.84 -4.82 1.21
N ARG A 162 -18.76 -5.72 1.61
CA ARG A 162 -20.11 -5.79 1.07
C ARG A 162 -20.89 -4.50 1.25
N CYS A 163 -20.84 -3.91 2.45
CA CYS A 163 -21.56 -2.68 2.75
C CYS A 163 -21.11 -1.53 1.84
N ASP A 164 -19.80 -1.31 1.76
CA ASP A 164 -19.21 -0.26 0.91
C ASP A 164 -19.49 -0.50 -0.57
N THR A 165 -19.39 -1.76 -1.02
CA THR A 165 -19.68 -2.13 -2.41
C THR A 165 -21.15 -1.89 -2.76
N VAL A 166 -22.08 -2.16 -1.83
CA VAL A 166 -23.52 -1.88 -2.03
C VAL A 166 -23.78 -0.38 -2.12
N VAL A 167 -23.16 0.42 -1.25
CA VAL A 167 -23.31 1.89 -1.26
C VAL A 167 -22.72 2.48 -2.53
N PHE A 168 -21.50 2.10 -2.89
CA PHE A 168 -20.79 2.62 -4.06
C PHE A 168 -21.46 2.21 -5.38
N SER A 169 -21.86 0.94 -5.52
CA SER A 169 -22.59 0.48 -6.71
C SER A 169 -23.93 1.20 -6.86
N ARG A 170 -24.62 1.48 -5.74
CA ARG A 170 -25.85 2.26 -5.75
C ARG A 170 -25.59 3.68 -6.26
N ASP A 171 -24.57 4.35 -5.74
CA ASP A 171 -24.20 5.71 -6.14
C ASP A 171 -23.85 5.80 -7.63
N ILE A 172 -22.93 4.94 -8.10
CA ILE A 172 -22.53 4.90 -9.52
C ILE A 172 -23.73 4.71 -10.43
N VAL A 173 -24.57 3.73 -10.11
CA VAL A 173 -25.70 3.39 -10.96
C VAL A 173 -26.74 4.51 -10.95
N ASN A 174 -27.00 5.13 -9.81
CA ASN A 174 -27.91 6.28 -9.73
C ASN A 174 -27.37 7.47 -10.54
N ARG A 175 -26.06 7.75 -10.43
CA ARG A 175 -25.41 8.85 -11.13
C ARG A 175 -25.32 8.63 -12.64
N LYS A 176 -24.97 7.42 -13.08
CA LYS A 176 -24.77 7.11 -14.51
C LYS A 176 -26.05 6.70 -15.24
N LEU A 177 -27.06 6.18 -14.53
CA LEU A 177 -28.30 5.67 -15.12
C LEU A 177 -29.53 6.25 -14.42
N PRO A 178 -29.72 7.59 -14.47
CA PRO A 178 -30.85 8.24 -13.80
C PRO A 178 -32.21 7.87 -14.44
N ASN A 179 -32.24 7.63 -15.75
CA ASN A 179 -33.48 7.41 -16.53
C ASN A 179 -33.89 5.93 -16.67
N THR A 180 -33.17 5.03 -16.01
CA THR A 180 -33.40 3.58 -16.10
C THR A 180 -34.35 3.10 -15.00
N THR A 181 -35.20 2.12 -15.30
CA THR A 181 -36.13 1.54 -14.32
C THR A 181 -35.40 0.86 -13.16
N ASP A 182 -36.01 0.87 -11.98
CA ASP A 182 -35.39 0.32 -10.76
C ASP A 182 -35.07 -1.18 -10.85
N ASN A 183 -35.81 -1.93 -11.66
CA ASN A 183 -35.55 -3.35 -11.89
C ASN A 183 -34.24 -3.59 -12.64
N VAL A 184 -34.01 -2.83 -13.73
CA VAL A 184 -32.75 -2.89 -14.50
C VAL A 184 -31.59 -2.36 -13.65
N ARG A 185 -31.84 -1.30 -12.88
CA ARG A 185 -30.90 -0.71 -11.93
C ARG A 185 -30.41 -1.71 -10.88
N SER A 186 -31.32 -2.49 -10.32
CA SER A 186 -31.04 -3.50 -9.31
C SER A 186 -30.25 -4.67 -9.87
N THR A 187 -30.61 -5.12 -11.08
CA THR A 187 -29.85 -6.17 -11.80
C THR A 187 -28.41 -5.75 -12.07
N LEU A 188 -28.19 -4.51 -12.51
CA LEU A 188 -26.85 -3.97 -12.75
C LEU A 188 -26.01 -3.87 -11.48
N ARG A 189 -26.60 -3.45 -10.35
CA ARG A 189 -25.93 -3.45 -9.04
C ARG A 189 -25.47 -4.87 -8.67
N ILE A 190 -26.34 -5.87 -8.80
CA ILE A 190 -26.02 -7.27 -8.50
C ILE A 190 -24.88 -7.79 -9.41
N MET A 191 -24.90 -7.46 -10.70
CA MET A 191 -23.84 -7.86 -11.63
C MET A 191 -22.49 -7.20 -11.28
N GLN A 192 -22.49 -5.91 -10.92
CA GLN A 192 -21.25 -5.27 -10.45
C GLN A 192 -20.74 -5.92 -9.17
N LEU A 193 -21.60 -6.10 -8.15
CA LEU A 193 -21.23 -6.78 -6.90
C LEU A 193 -20.55 -8.14 -7.15
N LYS A 194 -21.11 -8.97 -8.05
CA LYS A 194 -20.51 -10.26 -8.43
C LYS A 194 -19.15 -10.14 -9.11
N GLU A 195 -18.91 -9.07 -9.87
CA GLU A 195 -17.62 -8.85 -10.53
C GLU A 195 -16.56 -8.33 -9.54
N TRP A 196 -16.96 -7.46 -8.63
CA TRP A 196 -16.11 -6.99 -7.53
C TRP A 196 -15.72 -8.13 -6.57
N GLU A 197 -16.61 -9.09 -6.33
CA GLU A 197 -16.35 -10.28 -5.51
C GLU A 197 -15.26 -11.20 -6.06
N LYS A 198 -14.96 -11.14 -7.36
CA LYS A 198 -13.86 -11.91 -7.96
C LYS A 198 -12.50 -11.29 -7.68
N LYS A 199 -12.45 -9.99 -7.34
CA LYS A 199 -11.21 -9.27 -7.04
C LYS A 199 -10.87 -9.45 -5.56
N ARG A 200 -10.32 -10.61 -5.22
CA ARG A 200 -9.83 -10.90 -3.87
C ARG A 200 -8.59 -10.06 -3.61
N ALA A 201 -8.58 -9.31 -2.52
CA ALA A 201 -7.41 -8.58 -2.04
C ALA A 201 -6.94 -9.18 -0.70
N PHE A 202 -5.65 -9.16 -0.43
CA PHE A 202 -5.12 -9.43 0.90
C PHE A 202 -4.43 -8.19 1.46
N ALA A 203 -4.42 -8.07 2.77
CA ALA A 203 -3.73 -7.03 3.52
C ALA A 203 -2.68 -7.70 4.41
N LEU A 204 -1.40 -7.42 4.19
CA LEU A 204 -0.31 -7.92 5.02
C LEU A 204 0.23 -6.79 5.87
N MET A 205 -0.10 -6.76 7.17
CA MET A 205 0.38 -5.73 8.10
C MET A 205 1.47 -6.31 8.99
N ARG A 206 2.66 -5.74 8.92
CA ARG A 206 3.60 -5.77 10.04
C ARG A 206 3.61 -4.42 10.71
#